data_AF-A0A2J6WZ92-F1
#
_entry.id   AF-A0A2J6WZ92-F1
#
_cell.length_a   1.000
_cell.length_b   1.000
_cell.length_c   1.000
_cell.angle_alpha   90.00
_cell.angle_beta   90.00
_cell.angle_gamma   90.00
#
_symmetry.space_group_name_H-M   'P 1'
#
loop_
_entity.id
_entity.type
_entity.pdbx_description
1 polymer ?
#
loop_
_entity_poly.entity_id
_entity_poly.type
_entity_poly.pdbx_seq_one_letter_code
_entity_poly.pdbx_strand_id
1 'polypeptide(L)'
;MRIAGKRLRYALELVSDIVGEQLSELLNPLIEFQDHLGALNDISVARGLVVNHVERAPDAVAAYFAAREAEWAMLRTELPACWERLVSADYRRTLLAVIGDL
;
A
#
# COMPACT_ATOMS: atom_id res chain seq x y z
N MET A 1 6.80 -1.35 -6.83
CA MET A 1 5.36 -1.02 -6.71
C MET A 1 5.10 0.23 -5.88
N ARG A 2 5.54 0.34 -4.60
CA ARG A 2 5.22 1.48 -3.72
C ARG A 2 5.55 2.88 -4.29
N ILE A 3 6.74 3.06 -4.87
CA ILE A 3 7.15 4.35 -5.48
C ILE A 3 6.27 4.69 -6.68
N ALA A 4 5.98 3.71 -7.54
CA ALA A 4 5.11 3.89 -8.69
C ALA A 4 3.67 4.25 -8.27
N GLY A 5 3.14 3.58 -7.23
CA GLY A 5 1.85 3.92 -6.63
C GLY A 5 1.80 5.37 -6.15
N LYS A 6 2.80 5.81 -5.36
CA LYS A 6 2.88 7.20 -4.91
C LYS A 6 2.92 8.20 -6.07
N ARG A 7 3.69 7.91 -7.11
CA ARG A 7 3.76 8.76 -8.32
C ARG A 7 2.39 8.87 -8.99
N LEU A 8 1.67 7.75 -9.13
CA LEU A 8 0.32 7.74 -9.70
C LEU A 8 -0.65 8.54 -8.82
N ARG A 9 -0.61 8.36 -7.49
CA ARG A 9 -1.46 9.13 -6.56
C ARG A 9 -1.20 10.63 -6.69
N TYR A 10 0.06 11.05 -6.68
CA TYR A 10 0.41 12.47 -6.83
C TYR A 10 -0.01 13.04 -8.18
N ALA A 11 0.08 12.24 -9.25
CA ALA A 11 -0.39 12.67 -10.57
C ALA A 11 -1.92 12.85 -10.60
N LEU A 12 -2.67 11.97 -9.94
CA LEU A 12 -4.12 12.08 -9.80
C LEU A 12 -4.51 13.27 -8.91
N GLU A 13 -3.84 13.45 -7.77
CA GLU A 13 -4.07 14.59 -6.87
C GLU A 13 -3.81 15.94 -7.55
N LEU A 14 -2.83 16.02 -8.46
CA LEU A 14 -2.53 17.22 -9.24
C LEU A 14 -3.72 17.69 -10.10
N VAL A 15 -4.55 16.78 -10.57
CA VAL A 15 -5.70 17.09 -11.44
C VAL A 15 -7.03 17.08 -10.68
N SER A 16 -6.99 16.99 -9.34
CA SER A 16 -8.18 16.90 -8.49
C SER A 16 -9.12 18.10 -8.62
N ASP A 17 -8.59 19.31 -8.78
CA ASP A 17 -9.39 20.53 -8.96
C ASP A 17 -10.17 20.54 -10.29
N ILE A 18 -9.76 19.74 -11.28
CA ILE A 18 -10.42 19.65 -12.60
C ILE A 18 -11.50 18.56 -12.58
N VAL A 19 -11.19 17.41 -11.99
CA VAL A 19 -12.00 16.19 -12.04
C VAL A 19 -13.05 16.16 -10.92
N GLY A 20 -12.79 16.85 -9.81
CA GLY A 20 -13.70 16.90 -8.66
C GLY A 20 -13.89 15.54 -7.97
N GLU A 21 -15.09 15.31 -7.42
CA GLU A 21 -15.37 14.18 -6.52
C GLU A 21 -15.18 12.80 -7.18
N GLN A 22 -15.26 12.70 -8.52
CA GLN A 22 -15.06 11.45 -9.27
C GLN A 22 -13.65 10.87 -9.08
N LEU A 23 -12.67 11.72 -8.73
CA LEU A 23 -11.30 11.28 -8.46
C LEU A 23 -11.20 10.37 -7.22
N SER A 24 -12.12 10.49 -6.26
CA SER A 24 -12.12 9.67 -5.05
C SER A 24 -12.27 8.17 -5.34
N GLU A 25 -13.01 7.82 -6.41
CA GLU A 25 -13.17 6.44 -6.87
C GLU A 25 -11.86 5.83 -7.38
N LEU A 26 -10.93 6.66 -7.88
CA LEU A 26 -9.58 6.24 -8.28
C LEU A 26 -8.60 6.27 -7.11
N LEU A 27 -8.68 7.28 -6.26
CA LEU A 27 -7.75 7.47 -5.15
C LEU A 27 -7.92 6.41 -4.07
N ASN A 28 -9.15 6.07 -3.67
CA ASN A 28 -9.39 5.18 -2.54
C ASN A 28 -8.77 3.78 -2.74
N PRO A 29 -9.01 3.06 -3.87
CA PRO A 29 -8.37 1.77 -4.10
C PRO A 29 -6.84 1.85 -4.16
N LEU A 30 -6.32 2.97 -4.69
CA LEU A 30 -4.88 3.20 -4.83
C LEU A 30 -4.22 3.49 -3.47
N ILE A 31 -4.91 4.20 -2.58
CA ILE A 31 -4.50 4.44 -1.19
C ILE A 31 -4.51 3.13 -0.42
N GLU A 32 -5.61 2.36 -0.46
CA GLU A 32 -5.71 1.05 0.20
C GLU A 32 -4.54 0.13 -0.21
N PHE A 33 -4.25 0.02 -1.51
CA PHE A 33 -3.13 -0.78 -1.98
C PHE A 33 -1.77 -0.24 -1.51
N GLN A 34 -1.61 1.09 -1.47
CA GLN A 34 -0.39 1.71 -0.96
C GLN A 34 -0.19 1.46 0.53
N ASP A 35 -1.27 1.47 1.32
CA ASP A 35 -1.25 1.21 2.75
C ASP A 35 -0.85 -0.24 3.03
N HIS A 36 -1.38 -1.21 2.27
CA HIS A 36 -0.93 -2.61 2.33
C HIS A 36 0.57 -2.75 2.03
N LEU A 37 1.06 -2.11 0.97
CA LEU A 37 2.48 -2.11 0.65
C LEU A 37 3.32 -1.37 1.69
N GLY A 38 2.75 -0.35 2.33
CA GLY A 38 3.35 0.39 3.44
C GLY A 38 3.57 -0.50 4.64
N ALA A 39 2.52 -1.17 5.11
CA ALA A 39 2.58 -2.08 6.25
C ALA A 39 3.61 -3.21 6.05
N LEU A 40 3.62 -3.86 4.87
CA LEU A 40 4.63 -4.87 4.53
C LEU A 40 6.06 -4.32 4.58
N ASN A 41 6.27 -3.11 4.08
CA ASN A 41 7.57 -2.44 4.11
C ASN A 41 7.98 -2.07 5.54
N ASP A 42 7.04 -1.56 6.35
CA ASP A 42 7.30 -1.15 7.73
C ASP A 42 7.69 -2.34 8.59
N ILE A 43 7.05 -3.50 8.41
CA ILE A 43 7.48 -4.76 9.02
C ILE A 43 8.93 -5.11 8.63
N SER A 44 9.25 -5.01 7.33
CA SER A 44 10.60 -5.31 6.84
C SER A 44 11.66 -4.38 7.43
N VAL A 45 11.38 -3.07 7.46
CA VAL A 45 12.28 -2.06 8.05
C VAL A 45 12.43 -2.30 9.55
N ALA A 46 11.33 -2.50 10.27
CA ALA A 46 11.37 -2.66 11.71
C ALA A 46 12.13 -3.92 12.14
N ARG A 47 12.00 -5.04 11.40
CA ARG A 47 12.84 -6.23 11.62
C ARG A 47 14.33 -5.92 11.48
N GLY A 48 14.72 -5.17 10.46
CA GLY A 48 16.11 -4.74 10.23
C GLY A 48 16.64 -3.79 11.31
N LEU A 49 15.78 -2.99 11.94
CA LEU A 49 16.16 -2.14 13.06
C LEU A 49 16.32 -2.94 14.36
N VAL A 50 15.34 -3.80 14.65
CA VAL A 50 15.22 -4.51 15.94
C VAL A 50 16.25 -5.64 16.11
N VAL A 51 16.77 -6.20 15.01
CA VAL A 51 17.81 -7.25 15.07
C VAL A 51 19.06 -6.82 15.86
N ASN A 52 19.37 -5.53 15.88
CA ASN A 52 20.50 -4.97 16.61
C ASN A 52 20.33 -4.99 18.14
N HIS A 53 19.17 -5.42 18.63
CA HIS A 53 18.85 -5.50 20.06
C HIS A 53 18.77 -6.94 20.59
N VAL A 54 19.05 -7.96 19.76
CA VAL A 54 18.94 -9.38 20.14
C VAL A 54 19.77 -9.71 21.39
N GLU A 55 21.00 -9.21 21.48
CA GLU A 55 21.87 -9.49 22.65
C GLU A 55 21.34 -8.85 23.94
N ARG A 56 20.65 -7.71 23.83
CA ARG A 56 20.19 -6.93 24.99
C ARG A 56 18.83 -7.37 25.50
N ALA A 57 17.99 -7.91 24.61
CA ALA A 57 16.61 -8.27 24.91
C ALA A 57 16.13 -9.45 24.04
N PRO A 58 16.73 -10.64 24.17
CA PRO A 58 16.49 -11.77 23.26
C PRO A 58 15.02 -12.18 23.22
N ASP A 59 14.37 -12.30 24.38
CA ASP A 59 12.96 -12.73 24.47
C ASP A 59 12.00 -11.70 23.87
N ALA A 60 12.25 -10.40 24.12
CA ALA A 60 11.43 -9.33 23.58
C ALA A 60 11.56 -9.23 22.06
N VAL A 61 12.78 -9.38 21.53
CA VAL A 61 13.03 -9.40 20.08
C VAL A 61 12.38 -10.62 19.43
N ALA A 62 12.49 -11.80 20.04
CA ALA A 62 11.84 -13.02 19.55
C ALA A 62 10.31 -12.88 19.51
N ALA A 63 9.71 -12.36 20.58
CA ALA A 63 8.27 -12.11 20.64
C ALA A 63 7.82 -11.10 19.58
N TYR A 64 8.58 -10.02 19.40
CA TYR A 64 8.32 -9.02 18.36
C TYR A 64 8.40 -9.63 16.95
N PHE A 65 9.42 -10.43 16.65
CA PHE A 65 9.55 -11.11 15.35
C PHE A 65 8.40 -12.09 15.10
N ALA A 66 7.99 -12.87 16.09
CA ALA A 66 6.85 -13.77 15.96
C ALA A 66 5.55 -13.00 15.62
N ALA A 67 5.28 -11.90 16.32
CA ALA A 67 4.12 -11.05 16.05
C ALA A 67 4.16 -10.44 14.63
N ARG A 68 5.33 -9.95 14.22
CA ARG A 68 5.53 -9.36 12.88
C ARG A 68 5.44 -10.38 11.75
N GLU A 69 5.89 -11.62 11.97
CA GLU A 69 5.76 -12.69 10.98
C GLU A 69 4.29 -13.08 10.77
N ALA A 70 3.50 -13.16 11.84
CA ALA A 70 2.07 -13.43 11.76
C ALA A 70 1.33 -12.32 10.99
N GLU A 71 1.61 -11.06 11.30
CA GLU A 71 1.04 -9.91 10.58
C GLU A 71 1.45 -9.89 9.11
N TRP A 72 2.72 -10.15 8.81
CA TRP A 72 3.22 -10.20 7.44
C TRP A 72 2.56 -11.31 6.62
N ALA A 73 2.34 -12.48 7.22
CA ALA A 73 1.61 -13.57 6.59
C ALA A 73 0.17 -13.15 6.24
N MET A 74 -0.54 -12.49 7.16
CA MET A 74 -1.90 -11.99 6.91
C MET A 74 -1.93 -10.96 5.78
N LEU A 75 -1.10 -9.91 5.85
CA LEU A 75 -1.03 -8.87 4.82
C LEU A 75 -0.73 -9.43 3.43
N ARG A 76 0.09 -10.48 3.35
CA ARG A 76 0.38 -11.16 2.08
C ARG A 76 -0.81 -11.95 1.53
N THR A 77 -1.70 -12.47 2.37
CA THR A 77 -2.92 -13.13 1.91
C THR A 77 -3.95 -12.14 1.35
N GLU A 78 -3.95 -10.90 1.84
CA GLU A 78 -4.88 -9.84 1.40
C GLU A 78 -4.38 -9.09 0.16
N LEU A 79 -3.06 -9.02 -0.03
CA LEU A 79 -2.44 -8.27 -1.12
C LEU A 79 -3.00 -8.58 -2.53
N PRO A 80 -3.30 -9.85 -2.91
CA PRO A 80 -3.90 -10.14 -4.21
C PRO A 80 -5.24 -9.44 -4.43
N ALA A 81 -6.11 -9.39 -3.42
CA ALA A 81 -7.42 -8.76 -3.53
C ALA A 81 -7.30 -7.24 -3.76
N CYS A 82 -6.39 -6.57 -3.04
CA CYS A 82 -6.09 -5.16 -3.24
C CYS A 82 -5.54 -4.90 -4.66
N TRP A 83 -4.68 -5.80 -5.15
CA TRP A 83 -4.12 -5.71 -6.50
C TRP A 83 -5.19 -5.91 -7.59
N GLU A 84 -6.04 -6.92 -7.44
CA GLU A 84 -7.13 -7.24 -8.37
C GLU A 84 -8.09 -6.06 -8.56
N ARG A 85 -8.36 -5.30 -7.48
CA ARG A 85 -9.15 -4.08 -7.56
C ARG A 85 -8.54 -3.04 -8.50
N LEU A 86 -7.22 -2.79 -8.39
CA LEU A 86 -6.50 -1.84 -9.23
C LEU A 86 -6.33 -2.29 -10.68
N VAL A 87 -6.22 -3.60 -10.93
CA VAL A 87 -6.14 -4.14 -12.29
C VAL A 87 -7.49 -4.55 -12.85
N SER A 88 -8.59 -4.21 -12.19
CA SER A 88 -9.92 -4.49 -12.69
C SER A 88 -10.21 -3.69 -13.96
N ALA A 89 -11.11 -4.23 -14.81
CA ALA A 89 -11.57 -3.50 -15.99
C ALA A 89 -12.32 -2.22 -15.59
N ASP A 90 -12.99 -2.23 -14.44
CA ASP A 90 -13.72 -1.10 -13.89
C ASP A 90 -12.79 0.06 -13.54
N TYR A 91 -11.76 -0.21 -12.72
CA TYR A 91 -10.75 0.78 -12.37
C TYR A 91 -10.07 1.39 -13.61
N ARG A 92 -9.76 0.57 -14.62
CA ARG A 92 -9.21 1.06 -15.90
C ARG A 92 -10.16 1.97 -16.66
N ARG A 93 -11.47 1.66 -16.67
CA ARG A 93 -12.47 2.50 -17.34
C ARG A 93 -12.60 3.85 -16.65
N THR A 94 -12.68 3.87 -15.32
CA THR A 94 -12.72 5.11 -14.54
C THR A 94 -11.46 5.95 -14.79
N LEU A 95 -10.28 5.31 -14.82
CA LEU A 95 -9.03 6.00 -15.10
C LEU A 95 -9.01 6.62 -16.51
N LEU A 96 -9.49 5.88 -17.51
CA LEU A 96 -9.58 6.37 -18.89
C LEU A 96 -10.61 7.50 -19.05
N ALA A 97 -11.73 7.45 -18.33
CA ALA A 97 -12.71 8.53 -18.33
C ALA A 97 -12.10 9.81 -17.78
N VAL A 98 -11.45 9.73 -16.61
CA VAL A 98 -10.76 10.86 -15.99
C VAL A 98 -9.67 11.43 -16.89
N ILE A 99 -8.87 10.59 -17.57
CA ILE A 99 -7.82 11.07 -18.48
C ILE A 99 -8.42 11.64 -19.78
N GLY A 100 -9.52 11.08 -20.28
CA GLY A 100 -10.18 11.53 -21.51
C GLY A 100 -10.88 12.88 -21.37
N ASP A 101 -11.24 13.25 -20.13
CA ASP A 101 -11.89 14.52 -19.79
C ASP A 101 -10.89 15.65 -19.46
N LEU A 102 -9.57 15.35 -19.43
CA LEU A 102 -8.47 16.33 -19.27
C LEU A 102 -8.03 16.94 -20.62
#